data_AF-A0A9D6QZY7-F1
#
_entry.id   AF-A0A9D6QZY7-F1
#
_cell.length_a   1.000
_cell.length_b   1.000
_cell.length_c   1.000
_cell.angle_alpha   90.00
_cell.angle_beta   90.00
_cell.angle_gamma   90.00
#
_symmetry.space_group_name_H-M   'P 1'
#
loop_
_entity.id
_entity.type
_entity.pdbx_description
1 polymer ?
#
loop_
_entity_poly.entity_id
_entity_poly.type
_entity_poly.pdbx_seq_one_letter_code
_entity_poly.pdbx_strand_id
1 'polypeptide(L)'
;MNMNWFSFARRIWWVVALFAFGTLLISIPGYLSGFVFDSSRAVDASPQVVALARALSAILSFICATISFSLAVILYVRKSKEQFALFISFYLLIYAVVLGGPLEAIQQMWALGTNLSIIAQTVLVTLPTVALFCVFPNGRFEPRWTRWLVILSLPLNAVMLTFDPEEIYRFNTPAIQLLGVGFSVIMFAALYAQVYRYRRISTRLEQQQTKWVVAGFIFWIVYLGISSLPWAYTTNLSVDQALPWWSPFAGLSWWLSLNILPVTLTIAVLRFRLFDIDLLIRRTLVYGVLTTLLAIIYYGFIYLTSALRNIVFQSVIGQPLPEVGIVISTLVGAALFNP
;
A
#
# COMPACT_ATOMS: atom_id res chain seq x y z
N MET A 1 -16.21 26.99 28.67
CA MET A 1 -15.29 27.22 27.53
C MET A 1 -15.54 26.14 26.48
N ASN A 2 -16.36 26.42 25.46
CA ASN A 2 -16.58 25.48 24.36
C ASN A 2 -15.36 25.53 23.43
N MET A 3 -14.38 24.68 23.70
CA MET A 3 -13.23 24.54 22.83
C MET A 3 -13.73 24.04 21.47
N ASN A 4 -13.71 24.92 20.48
CA ASN A 4 -14.09 24.58 19.11
C ASN A 4 -13.23 23.39 18.68
N TRP A 5 -13.85 22.27 18.30
CA TRP A 5 -13.21 21.01 17.91
C TRP A 5 -12.02 21.22 16.96
N PHE A 6 -12.11 22.17 16.04
CA PHE A 6 -11.02 22.54 15.13
C PHE A 6 -9.80 23.14 15.82
N SER A 7 -9.97 23.89 16.90
CA SER A 7 -8.84 24.42 17.67
C SER A 7 -8.11 23.30 18.43
N PHE A 8 -8.88 22.35 18.97
CA PHE A 8 -8.35 21.20 19.68
C PHE A 8 -7.59 20.27 18.73
N ALA A 9 -8.20 19.90 17.60
CA ALA A 9 -7.57 19.08 16.57
C ALA A 9 -6.26 19.70 16.04
N ARG A 10 -6.21 21.03 15.86
CA ARG A 10 -4.99 21.73 15.44
C ARG A 10 -3.87 21.71 16.50
N ARG A 11 -4.22 21.72 17.79
CA ARG A 11 -3.23 21.55 18.88
C ARG A 11 -2.68 20.13 18.91
N ILE A 12 -3.55 19.13 18.81
CA ILE A 12 -3.13 17.73 18.71
C ILE A 12 -2.24 17.51 17.49
N TRP A 13 -2.55 18.16 16.36
CA TRP A 13 -1.76 18.04 15.15
C TRP A 13 -0.29 18.38 15.38
N TRP A 14 0.01 19.44 16.14
CA TRP A 14 1.39 19.80 16.48
C TRP A 14 2.07 18.74 17.36
N VAL A 15 1.35 18.14 18.30
CA VAL A 15 1.90 17.04 19.12
C VAL A 15 2.27 15.84 18.24
N VAL A 16 1.37 15.44 17.32
CA VAL A 16 1.61 14.34 16.39
C VAL A 16 2.73 14.69 15.40
N ALA A 17 2.79 15.92 14.91
CA ALA A 17 3.83 16.37 13.99
C ALA A 17 5.21 16.41 14.67
N LEU A 18 5.29 16.87 15.92
CA LEU A 18 6.53 16.84 16.71
C LEU A 18 6.98 15.40 16.99
N PHE A 19 6.04 14.51 17.32
CA PHE A 19 6.34 13.09 17.49
C PHE A 19 6.84 12.46 16.19
N ALA A 20 6.17 12.72 15.06
CA ALA A 20 6.57 12.20 13.75
C ALA A 20 7.95 12.73 13.33
N PHE A 21 8.21 14.03 13.56
CA PHE A 21 9.51 14.64 13.29
C PHE A 21 10.61 14.06 14.19
N GLY A 22 10.34 13.90 15.49
CA GLY A 22 11.27 13.25 16.41
C GLY A 22 11.59 11.82 16.00
N THR A 23 10.58 11.07 15.55
CA THR A 23 10.75 9.71 15.03
C THR A 23 11.61 9.69 13.76
N LEU A 24 11.42 10.65 12.86
CA LEU A 24 12.27 10.81 11.67
C LEU A 24 13.73 11.11 12.02
N LEU A 25 13.99 11.89 13.08
CA LEU A 25 15.36 12.18 13.51
C LEU A 25 16.02 10.99 14.19
N ILE A 26 15.28 10.28 15.06
CA ILE A 26 15.77 9.11 15.79
C ILE A 26 16.03 7.93 14.84
N SER A 27 15.34 7.85 13.70
CA SER A 27 15.54 6.79 12.72
C SER A 27 16.78 6.97 11.84
N ILE A 28 17.38 8.16 11.78
CA ILE A 28 18.53 8.47 10.91
C ILE A 28 19.67 7.46 11.09
N PRO A 29 20.14 7.11 12.31
CA PRO A 29 21.24 6.18 12.43
C PRO A 29 20.84 4.74 12.05
N GLY A 30 19.55 4.38 12.16
CA GLY A 30 19.03 3.10 11.67
C GLY A 30 19.09 2.98 10.14
N TYR A 31 18.84 4.09 9.43
CA TYR A 31 19.07 4.16 7.98
C TYR A 31 20.56 4.04 7.62
N LEU A 32 21.44 4.66 8.41
CA LEU A 32 22.89 4.62 8.20
C LEU A 32 23.50 3.23 8.48
N SER A 33 22.93 2.46 9.41
CA SER A 33 23.37 1.08 9.70
C SER A 33 23.01 0.05 8.63
N GLY A 34 22.33 0.47 7.55
CA GLY A 34 21.91 -0.42 6.47
C GLY A 34 20.56 -1.08 6.77
N PHE A 35 19.51 -0.27 6.75
CA PHE A 35 18.12 -0.71 6.86
C PHE A 35 17.79 -1.85 5.87
N VAL A 36 17.50 -3.07 6.36
CA VAL A 36 17.17 -4.23 5.51
C VAL A 36 16.26 -5.24 6.22
N PHE A 37 15.21 -5.67 5.52
CA PHE A 37 14.60 -6.99 5.66
C PHE A 37 15.66 -8.05 5.31
N ASP A 38 16.47 -8.46 6.29
CA ASP A 38 17.58 -9.39 6.05
C ASP A 38 17.01 -10.75 5.63
N SER A 39 17.13 -11.06 4.33
CA SER A 39 16.88 -12.41 3.86
C SER A 39 18.11 -13.24 4.24
N SER A 40 17.94 -14.23 5.10
CA SER A 40 18.96 -15.22 5.47
C SER A 40 19.49 -16.05 4.26
N ARG A 41 18.93 -15.82 3.07
CA ARG A 41 19.29 -16.49 1.81
C ARG A 41 20.45 -15.78 1.12
N ALA A 42 21.38 -16.57 0.60
CA ALA A 42 22.49 -16.07 -0.21
C ALA A 42 21.95 -15.37 -1.47
N VAL A 43 22.56 -14.25 -1.86
CA VAL A 43 22.26 -13.54 -3.12
C VAL A 43 23.42 -13.77 -4.07
N ASP A 44 23.12 -14.13 -5.32
CA ASP A 44 24.10 -14.30 -6.41
C ASP A 44 24.57 -12.94 -6.94
N ALA A 45 25.16 -12.12 -6.07
CA ALA A 45 25.72 -10.81 -6.39
C ALA A 45 26.93 -10.53 -5.50
N SER A 46 27.81 -9.63 -5.96
CA SER A 46 28.92 -9.19 -5.12
C SER A 46 28.39 -8.46 -3.86
N PRO A 47 29.10 -8.52 -2.73
CA PRO A 47 28.71 -7.81 -1.51
C PRO A 47 28.50 -6.31 -1.72
N GLN A 48 29.24 -5.70 -2.65
CA GLN A 48 29.13 -4.29 -3.01
C GLN A 48 27.79 -3.96 -3.69
N VAL A 49 27.31 -4.83 -4.59
CA VAL A 49 26.01 -4.64 -5.27
C VAL A 49 24.86 -4.75 -4.26
N VAL A 50 24.95 -5.73 -3.36
CA VAL A 50 23.98 -5.89 -2.28
C VAL A 50 23.99 -4.66 -1.37
N ALA A 51 25.16 -4.17 -0.95
CA ALA A 51 25.29 -2.96 -0.14
C ALA A 51 24.71 -1.72 -0.84
N LEU A 52 24.93 -1.57 -2.16
CA LEU A 52 24.37 -0.48 -2.95
C LEU A 52 22.84 -0.52 -2.98
N ALA A 53 22.24 -1.67 -3.26
CA ALA A 53 20.78 -1.82 -3.30
C ALA A 53 20.14 -1.51 -1.94
N ARG A 54 20.80 -1.92 -0.85
CA ARG A 54 20.40 -1.62 0.54
C ARG A 54 20.45 -0.12 0.82
N ALA A 55 21.54 0.55 0.45
CA ALA A 55 21.68 2.00 0.60
C ALA A 55 20.60 2.76 -0.19
N LEU A 56 20.32 2.37 -1.43
CA LEU A 56 19.26 2.96 -2.24
C LEU A 56 17.87 2.75 -1.62
N SER A 57 17.62 1.58 -1.05
CA SER A 57 16.35 1.27 -0.36
C SER A 57 16.16 2.16 0.87
N ALA A 58 17.20 2.31 1.69
CA ALA A 58 17.21 3.20 2.85
C ALA A 58 16.93 4.66 2.44
N ILE A 59 17.59 5.14 1.39
CA ILE A 59 17.39 6.49 0.85
C ILE A 59 15.95 6.68 0.37
N LEU A 60 15.40 5.76 -0.43
CA LEU A 60 14.03 5.86 -0.95
C LEU A 60 12.98 5.82 0.16
N SER A 61 13.18 4.97 1.16
CA SER A 61 12.34 4.95 2.37
C SER A 61 12.38 6.29 3.10
N PHE A 62 13.57 6.83 3.37
CA PHE A 62 13.71 8.12 4.04
C PHE A 62 13.07 9.27 3.22
N ILE A 63 13.21 9.24 1.89
CA ILE A 63 12.53 10.17 0.98
C ILE A 63 11.02 10.04 1.10
N CYS A 64 10.47 8.81 1.10
CA CYS A 64 9.04 8.56 1.25
C CYS A 64 8.48 9.16 2.55
N ALA A 65 9.20 8.93 3.65
CA ALA A 65 8.84 9.46 4.96
C ALA A 65 8.87 10.99 4.98
N THR A 66 9.94 11.59 4.43
CA THR A 66 10.12 13.04 4.36
C THR A 66 9.09 13.73 3.46
N ILE A 67 8.79 13.15 2.30
CA ILE A 67 7.75 13.64 1.38
C ILE A 67 6.40 13.60 2.08
N SER A 68 6.04 12.47 2.71
CA SER A 68 4.76 12.31 3.41
C SER A 68 4.61 13.33 4.54
N PHE A 69 5.65 13.52 5.35
CA PHE A 69 5.68 14.54 6.40
C PHE A 69 5.54 15.96 5.83
N SER A 70 6.32 16.29 4.79
CA SER A 70 6.29 17.61 4.16
C SER A 70 4.92 17.93 3.57
N LEU A 71 4.30 16.97 2.88
CA LEU A 71 2.95 17.12 2.33
C LEU A 71 1.90 17.28 3.45
N ALA A 72 2.06 16.57 4.57
CA ALA A 72 1.20 16.76 5.74
C ALA A 72 1.28 18.20 6.28
N VAL A 73 2.48 18.75 6.44
CA VAL A 73 2.71 20.14 6.88
C VAL A 73 2.11 21.13 5.88
N ILE A 74 2.32 20.93 4.57
CA ILE A 74 1.78 21.80 3.51
C ILE A 74 0.25 21.83 3.58
N LEU A 75 -0.40 20.67 3.72
CA LEU A 75 -1.86 20.57 3.83
C LEU A 75 -2.38 21.28 5.09
N TYR A 76 -1.67 21.14 6.21
CA TYR A 76 -2.03 21.83 7.45
C TYR A 76 -1.95 23.35 7.30
N VAL A 77 -0.81 23.86 6.81
CA VAL A 77 -0.59 25.31 6.65
C VAL A 77 -1.61 25.92 5.68
N ARG A 78 -1.89 25.26 4.56
CA ARG A 78 -2.77 25.81 3.52
C ARG A 78 -4.26 25.59 3.79
N LYS A 79 -4.64 24.48 4.44
CA LYS A 79 -6.02 23.98 4.47
C LYS A 79 -6.49 23.47 5.84
N SER A 80 -5.82 23.77 6.95
CA SER A 80 -6.20 23.30 8.31
C SER A 80 -7.62 23.66 8.79
N LYS A 81 -8.31 24.61 8.14
CA LYS A 81 -9.71 24.94 8.46
C LYS A 81 -10.72 23.97 7.84
N GLU A 82 -10.32 23.21 6.82
CA GLU A 82 -11.17 22.21 6.17
C GLU A 82 -11.01 20.86 6.90
N GLN A 83 -12.12 20.26 7.37
CA GLN A 83 -12.10 19.01 8.14
C GLN A 83 -11.38 17.89 7.40
N PHE A 84 -11.69 17.76 6.11
CA PHE A 84 -11.13 16.71 5.28
C PHE A 84 -9.62 16.90 5.05
N ALA A 85 -9.16 18.12 4.76
CA ALA A 85 -7.74 18.39 4.58
C ALA A 85 -6.94 18.16 5.87
N LEU A 86 -7.50 18.50 7.03
CA LEU A 86 -6.88 18.23 8.33
C LEU A 86 -6.78 16.73 8.59
N PHE A 87 -7.83 15.95 8.26
CA PHE A 87 -7.79 14.49 8.33
C PHE A 87 -6.69 13.88 7.45
N ILE A 88 -6.58 14.32 6.18
CA ILE A 88 -5.50 13.85 5.28
C ILE A 88 -4.14 14.23 5.84
N SER A 89 -3.99 15.43 6.41
CA SER A 89 -2.73 15.83 7.02
C SER A 89 -2.34 14.89 8.19
N PHE A 90 -3.28 14.53 9.07
CA PHE A 90 -3.02 13.51 10.11
C PHE A 90 -2.68 12.15 9.52
N TYR A 91 -3.43 11.71 8.51
CA TYR A 91 -3.18 10.45 7.82
C TYR A 91 -1.76 10.40 7.26
N LEU A 92 -1.28 11.49 6.64
CA LEU A 92 0.07 11.57 6.09
C LEU A 92 1.18 11.65 7.16
N LEU A 93 0.91 12.21 8.34
CA LEU A 93 1.86 12.14 9.47
C LEU A 93 2.03 10.70 9.96
N ILE A 94 0.93 9.96 10.10
CA ILE A 94 0.96 8.55 10.46
C ILE A 94 1.68 7.75 9.36
N TYR A 95 1.32 8.00 8.10
CA TYR A 95 1.93 7.37 6.93
C TYR A 95 3.45 7.57 6.91
N ALA A 96 3.93 8.79 7.19
CA ALA A 96 5.35 9.12 7.21
C ALA A 96 6.13 8.28 8.24
N VAL A 97 5.55 8.03 9.40
CA VAL A 97 6.21 7.28 10.49
C VAL A 97 6.12 5.78 10.28
N VAL A 98 4.92 5.31 9.95
CA VAL A 98 4.54 3.89 10.10
C VAL A 98 4.69 3.11 8.78
N LEU A 99 4.50 3.76 7.63
CA LEU A 99 4.72 3.16 6.31
C LEU A 99 5.97 3.70 5.61
N GLY A 100 6.43 4.90 5.98
CA GLY A 100 7.62 5.50 5.38
C GLY A 100 8.91 4.75 5.68
N GLY A 101 8.95 3.85 6.67
CA GLY A 101 10.15 3.14 7.14
C GLY A 101 10.85 3.65 8.42
N PRO A 102 10.59 4.87 8.97
CA PRO A 102 11.28 5.33 10.18
C PRO A 102 11.08 4.40 11.37
N LEU A 103 9.87 3.87 11.56
CA LEU A 103 9.58 2.99 12.68
C LEU A 103 10.33 1.67 12.57
N GLU A 104 10.41 1.10 11.38
CA GLU A 104 11.18 -0.11 11.09
C GLU A 104 12.69 0.12 11.31
N ALA A 105 13.21 1.28 10.90
CA ALA A 105 14.61 1.64 11.10
C ALA A 105 14.97 1.78 12.59
N ILE A 106 14.07 2.38 13.38
CA ILE A 106 14.22 2.44 14.85
C ILE A 106 14.13 1.05 15.45
N GLN A 107 13.16 0.24 15.04
CA GLN A 107 12.98 -1.11 15.56
C GLN A 107 14.25 -1.94 15.37
N GLN A 108 14.84 -1.90 14.18
CA GLN A 108 16.08 -2.61 13.86
C GLN A 108 17.26 -2.11 14.69
N MET A 109 17.40 -0.80 14.86
CA MET A 109 18.53 -0.19 15.57
C MET A 109 18.49 -0.44 17.08
N TRP A 110 17.32 -0.32 17.69
CA TRP A 110 17.15 -0.40 19.14
C TRP A 110 16.70 -1.77 19.62
N ALA A 111 16.62 -2.76 18.72
CA ALA A 111 16.07 -4.09 18.99
C ALA A 111 14.73 -4.03 19.74
N LEU A 112 13.89 -3.04 19.40
CA LEU A 112 12.52 -2.98 19.91
C LEU A 112 11.82 -4.22 19.37
N GLY A 113 10.98 -4.87 20.20
CA GLY A 113 10.41 -6.19 19.93
C GLY A 113 10.01 -6.40 18.46
N THR A 114 10.24 -7.63 17.96
CA THR A 114 10.25 -8.01 16.53
C THR A 114 9.03 -7.60 15.70
N ASN A 115 7.92 -7.24 16.35
CA ASN A 115 6.62 -6.99 15.73
C ASN A 115 6.09 -5.56 15.90
N LEU A 116 6.84 -4.64 16.51
CA LEU A 116 6.34 -3.29 16.84
C LEU A 116 5.85 -2.52 15.61
N SER A 117 6.61 -2.54 14.52
CA SER A 117 6.27 -1.86 13.27
C SER A 117 5.00 -2.43 12.64
N ILE A 118 4.88 -3.76 12.59
CA ILE A 118 3.73 -4.45 12.04
C ILE A 118 2.47 -4.14 12.85
N ILE A 119 2.57 -4.20 14.19
CA ILE A 119 1.48 -3.84 15.10
C ILE A 119 1.06 -2.39 14.87
N ALA A 120 2.02 -1.46 14.81
CA ALA A 120 1.74 -0.06 14.56
C ALA A 120 1.09 0.18 13.19
N GLN A 121 1.52 -0.52 12.14
CA GLN A 121 0.91 -0.49 10.81
C GLN A 121 -0.55 -0.95 10.87
N THR A 122 -0.82 -2.10 11.47
CA THR A 122 -2.17 -2.64 11.62
C THR A 122 -3.07 -1.66 12.37
N VAL A 123 -2.62 -1.10 13.50
CA VAL A 123 -3.47 -0.22 14.32
C VAL A 123 -3.65 1.16 13.69
N LEU A 124 -2.55 1.79 13.26
CA LEU A 124 -2.54 3.20 12.92
C LEU A 124 -2.86 3.47 11.45
N VAL A 125 -2.76 2.49 10.55
CA VAL A 125 -3.01 2.70 9.11
C VAL A 125 -4.36 2.14 8.69
N THR A 126 -4.73 0.95 9.15
CA THR A 126 -5.93 0.25 8.69
C THR A 126 -7.20 1.05 8.94
N LEU A 127 -7.40 1.53 10.18
CA LEU A 127 -8.61 2.28 10.55
C LEU A 127 -8.70 3.62 9.82
N PRO A 128 -7.64 4.47 9.77
CA PRO A 128 -7.69 5.70 8.98
C PRO A 128 -7.88 5.45 7.50
N THR A 129 -7.40 4.33 6.95
CA THR A 129 -7.64 3.99 5.54
C THR A 129 -9.12 3.68 5.28
N VAL A 130 -9.77 2.90 6.15
CA VAL A 130 -11.22 2.65 6.04
C VAL A 130 -12.00 3.96 6.16
N ALA A 131 -11.63 4.80 7.15
CA ALA A 131 -12.24 6.10 7.36
C ALA A 131 -12.05 7.00 6.14
N LEU A 132 -10.87 7.03 5.53
CA LEU A 132 -10.57 7.77 4.30
C LEU A 132 -11.58 7.42 3.21
N PHE A 133 -11.80 6.14 2.92
CA PHE A 133 -12.80 5.72 1.93
C PHE A 133 -14.25 5.99 2.36
N CYS A 134 -14.54 6.18 3.63
CA CYS A 134 -15.91 6.47 4.08
C CYS A 134 -16.23 7.97 4.10
N VAL A 135 -15.22 8.85 4.26
CA VAL A 135 -15.40 10.30 4.43
C VAL A 135 -14.87 11.13 3.25
N PHE A 136 -13.88 10.65 2.50
CA PHE A 136 -13.38 11.29 1.27
C PHE A 136 -14.54 11.59 0.35
N PRO A 137 -14.67 12.73 -0.37
CA PRO A 137 -13.73 13.86 -0.41
C PRO A 137 -14.08 15.02 0.54
N ASN A 138 -15.24 15.02 1.17
CA ASN A 138 -15.76 16.18 1.90
C ASN A 138 -15.74 16.04 3.43
N GLY A 139 -15.28 14.90 3.94
CA GLY A 139 -15.20 14.61 5.37
C GLY A 139 -16.52 14.12 5.98
N ARG A 140 -17.54 13.84 5.16
CA ARG A 140 -18.87 13.42 5.62
C ARG A 140 -19.12 11.94 5.30
N PHE A 141 -19.70 11.25 6.26
CA PHE A 141 -20.15 9.87 6.09
C PHE A 141 -21.43 9.84 5.26
N GLU A 142 -21.27 9.62 3.96
CA GLU A 142 -22.36 9.53 3.01
C GLU A 142 -22.11 8.33 2.08
N PRO A 143 -23.03 7.34 2.04
CA PRO A 143 -24.25 7.21 2.86
C PRO A 143 -23.98 7.07 4.37
N ARG A 144 -24.96 7.41 5.24
CA ARG A 144 -24.77 7.42 6.71
C ARG A 144 -24.39 6.07 7.31
N TRP A 145 -24.75 4.96 6.65
CA TRP A 145 -24.44 3.61 7.12
C TRP A 145 -22.93 3.29 7.08
N THR A 146 -22.13 4.04 6.30
CA THR A 146 -20.67 3.85 6.24
C THR A 146 -19.96 4.12 7.55
N ARG A 147 -20.61 4.83 8.50
CA ARG A 147 -20.11 4.96 9.87
C ARG A 147 -19.92 3.61 10.54
N TRP A 148 -20.82 2.67 10.29
CA TRP A 148 -20.74 1.33 10.85
C TRP A 148 -19.57 0.54 10.29
N LEU A 149 -19.12 0.81 9.05
CA LEU A 149 -17.92 0.18 8.51
C LEU A 149 -16.66 0.54 9.31
N VAL A 150 -16.53 1.80 9.72
CA VAL A 150 -15.40 2.26 10.56
C VAL A 150 -15.52 1.72 11.99
N ILE A 151 -16.73 1.59 12.51
CA ILE A 151 -16.94 1.02 13.86
C ILE A 151 -16.66 -0.48 13.85
N LEU A 152 -17.12 -1.22 12.84
CA LEU A 152 -16.93 -2.67 12.71
C LEU A 152 -15.48 -3.05 12.40
N SER A 153 -14.70 -2.15 11.79
CA SER A 153 -13.28 -2.39 11.58
C SER A 153 -12.46 -2.33 12.88
N LEU A 154 -12.94 -1.67 13.95
CA LEU A 154 -12.25 -1.62 15.25
C LEU A 154 -12.06 -3.00 15.89
N PRO A 155 -13.11 -3.79 16.17
CA PRO A 155 -12.93 -5.11 16.76
C PRO A 155 -12.18 -6.05 15.81
N LEU A 156 -12.39 -5.95 14.50
CA LEU A 156 -11.66 -6.76 13.53
C LEU A 156 -10.16 -6.49 13.59
N ASN A 157 -9.77 -5.21 13.69
CA ASN A 157 -8.39 -4.79 13.84
C ASN A 157 -7.80 -5.23 15.19
N ALA A 158 -8.57 -5.10 16.27
CA ALA A 158 -8.14 -5.56 17.60
C ALA A 158 -7.90 -7.07 17.66
N VAL A 159 -8.77 -7.87 17.01
CA VAL A 159 -8.60 -9.32 16.89
C VAL A 159 -7.36 -9.66 16.06
N MET A 160 -7.03 -8.89 15.02
CA MET A 160 -5.78 -9.12 14.27
C MET A 160 -4.52 -8.99 15.15
N LEU A 161 -4.57 -8.22 16.24
CA LEU A 161 -3.43 -8.07 17.15
C LEU A 161 -3.17 -9.29 18.04
N THR A 162 -4.12 -10.23 18.13
CA THR A 162 -3.96 -11.45 18.93
C THR A 162 -3.24 -12.57 18.16
N PHE A 163 -3.01 -12.40 16.86
CA PHE A 163 -2.33 -13.37 16.01
C PHE A 163 -0.86 -13.00 15.81
N ASP A 164 -0.04 -14.02 15.59
CA ASP A 164 1.35 -13.80 15.23
C ASP A 164 1.45 -13.16 13.83
N PRO A 165 2.29 -12.14 13.63
CA PRO A 165 2.40 -11.44 12.34
C PRO A 165 2.75 -12.33 11.16
N GLU A 166 3.48 -13.42 11.40
CA GLU A 166 3.80 -14.39 10.35
C GLU A 166 2.56 -15.14 9.85
N GLU A 167 1.63 -15.47 10.74
CA GLU A 167 0.35 -16.08 10.36
C GLU A 167 -0.50 -15.09 9.54
N ILE A 168 -0.48 -13.81 9.92
CA ILE A 168 -1.19 -12.73 9.21
C ILE A 168 -0.62 -12.58 7.80
N TYR A 169 0.72 -12.55 7.66
CA TYR A 169 1.39 -12.40 6.38
C TYR A 169 1.15 -13.59 5.45
N ARG A 170 1.17 -14.81 5.99
CA ARG A 170 1.03 -16.05 5.20
C ARG A 170 -0.42 -16.44 4.91
N PHE A 171 -1.42 -15.82 5.55
CA PHE A 171 -2.83 -16.20 5.40
C PHE A 171 -3.10 -17.70 5.60
N ASN A 172 -2.38 -18.32 6.54
CA ASN A 172 -2.28 -19.78 6.66
C ASN A 172 -3.30 -20.43 7.61
N THR A 173 -4.01 -19.65 8.44
CA THR A 173 -5.05 -20.18 9.34
C THR A 173 -6.47 -19.84 8.88
N PRO A 174 -7.47 -20.73 9.11
CA PRO A 174 -8.87 -20.44 8.76
C PRO A 174 -9.42 -19.18 9.45
N ALA A 175 -8.97 -18.89 10.67
CA ALA A 175 -9.37 -17.69 11.40
C ALA A 175 -8.89 -16.41 10.69
N ILE A 176 -7.62 -16.36 10.27
CA ILE A 176 -7.06 -15.20 9.56
C ILE A 176 -7.70 -15.06 8.18
N GLN A 177 -7.97 -16.17 7.49
CA GLN A 177 -8.70 -16.15 6.22
C GLN A 177 -10.11 -15.55 6.40
N LEU A 178 -10.84 -15.95 7.45
CA LEU A 178 -12.17 -15.41 7.76
C LEU A 178 -12.10 -13.90 8.09
N LEU A 179 -11.11 -13.48 8.89
CA LEU A 179 -10.92 -12.07 9.20
C LEU A 179 -10.54 -11.26 7.94
N GLY A 180 -9.71 -11.83 7.06
CA GLY A 180 -9.36 -11.24 5.76
C GLY A 180 -10.56 -11.09 4.84
N VAL A 181 -11.48 -12.07 4.81
CA VAL A 181 -12.77 -11.97 4.12
C VAL A 181 -13.61 -10.84 4.72
N GLY A 182 -13.71 -10.77 6.06
CA GLY A 182 -14.41 -9.69 6.75
C GLY A 182 -13.88 -8.31 6.39
N PHE A 183 -12.55 -8.15 6.36
CA PHE A 183 -11.91 -6.90 5.95
C PHE A 183 -12.17 -6.56 4.48
N SER A 184 -12.13 -7.57 3.61
CA SER A 184 -12.45 -7.42 2.19
C SER A 184 -13.89 -6.95 1.97
N VAL A 185 -14.86 -7.51 2.72
CA VAL A 185 -16.27 -7.08 2.68
C VAL A 185 -16.40 -5.62 3.09
N ILE A 186 -15.70 -5.18 4.14
CA ILE A 186 -15.67 -3.77 4.57
C ILE A 186 -15.11 -2.87 3.47
N MET A 187 -13.99 -3.27 2.83
CA MET A 187 -13.39 -2.52 1.73
C MET A 187 -14.29 -2.44 0.50
N PHE A 188 -14.91 -3.55 0.09
CA PHE A 188 -15.86 -3.54 -1.03
C PHE A 188 -17.10 -2.70 -0.74
N ALA A 189 -17.61 -2.73 0.50
CA ALA A 189 -18.71 -1.86 0.92
C ALA A 189 -18.31 -0.37 0.88
N ALA A 190 -17.09 -0.04 1.31
CA ALA A 190 -16.56 1.33 1.25
C ALA A 190 -16.38 1.81 -0.21
N LEU A 191 -15.86 0.95 -1.10
CA LEU A 191 -15.76 1.23 -2.52
C LEU A 191 -17.13 1.41 -3.18
N TYR A 192 -18.10 0.56 -2.85
CA TYR A 192 -19.48 0.72 -3.30
C TYR A 192 -20.07 2.06 -2.86
N ALA A 193 -19.84 2.47 -1.61
CA ALA A 193 -20.28 3.77 -1.12
C ALA A 193 -19.65 4.93 -1.90
N GLN A 194 -18.37 4.82 -2.28
CA GLN A 194 -17.71 5.82 -3.14
C GLN A 194 -18.34 5.90 -4.53
N VAL A 195 -18.64 4.76 -5.15
CA VAL A 195 -19.32 4.72 -6.46
C VAL A 195 -20.73 5.30 -6.37
N TYR A 196 -21.49 4.91 -5.35
CA TYR A 196 -22.83 5.42 -5.10
C TYR A 196 -22.82 6.95 -4.97
N ARG A 197 -21.92 7.47 -4.14
CA ARG A 197 -21.84 8.90 -3.87
C ARG A 197 -21.39 9.70 -5.09
N TYR A 198 -20.39 9.21 -5.83
CA TYR A 198 -19.96 9.81 -7.09
C TYR A 198 -21.11 9.99 -8.08
N ARG A 199 -22.01 8.99 -8.16
CA ARG A 199 -23.14 8.98 -9.11
C ARG A 199 -24.36 9.76 -8.64
N ARG A 200 -24.62 9.83 -7.32
CA ARG A 200 -25.91 10.30 -6.79
C ARG A 200 -25.85 11.58 -5.97
N ILE A 201 -24.70 11.91 -5.38
CA ILE A 201 -24.61 12.98 -4.37
C ILE A 201 -23.51 13.99 -4.70
N SER A 202 -22.36 13.53 -5.21
CA SER A 202 -21.18 14.38 -5.36
C SER A 202 -21.41 15.57 -6.29
N THR A 203 -20.95 16.74 -5.85
CA THR A 203 -20.86 17.95 -6.67
C THR A 203 -19.81 17.79 -7.77
N ARG A 204 -19.82 18.66 -8.80
CA ARG A 204 -18.81 18.62 -9.88
C ARG A 204 -17.37 18.71 -9.35
N LEU A 205 -17.15 19.49 -8.30
CA LEU A 205 -15.85 19.65 -7.66
C LEU A 205 -15.40 18.34 -6.98
N GLU A 206 -16.29 17.73 -6.20
CA GLU A 206 -16.03 16.46 -5.50
C GLU A 206 -15.81 15.30 -6.48
N GLN A 207 -16.51 15.29 -7.62
CA GLN A 207 -16.29 14.33 -8.70
C GLN A 207 -14.88 14.47 -9.29
N GLN A 208 -14.39 15.69 -9.51
CA GLN A 208 -13.03 15.90 -10.00
C GLN A 208 -11.98 15.44 -8.98
N GLN A 209 -12.16 15.71 -7.68
CA GLN A 209 -11.28 15.19 -6.64
C GLN A 209 -11.25 13.66 -6.63
N THR A 210 -12.43 13.04 -6.75
CA THR A 210 -12.57 11.58 -6.81
C THR A 210 -11.84 11.01 -8.02
N LYS A 211 -11.94 11.64 -9.19
CA LYS A 211 -11.20 11.21 -10.39
C LYS A 211 -9.69 11.24 -10.18
N TRP A 212 -9.14 12.29 -9.58
CA TRP A 212 -7.70 12.38 -9.28
C TRP A 212 -7.24 11.26 -8.36
N VAL A 213 -8.00 11.01 -7.29
CA VAL A 213 -7.71 9.93 -6.35
C VAL A 213 -7.82 8.57 -7.03
N VAL A 214 -8.89 8.30 -7.76
CA VAL A 214 -9.08 7.05 -8.51
C VAL A 214 -7.96 6.84 -9.54
N ALA A 215 -7.56 7.89 -10.27
CA ALA A 215 -6.46 7.78 -11.23
C ALA A 215 -5.14 7.41 -10.54
N GLY A 216 -4.80 8.03 -9.41
CA GLY A 216 -3.60 7.69 -8.65
C GLY A 216 -3.68 6.30 -8.00
N PHE A 217 -4.85 5.88 -7.52
CA PHE A 217 -5.05 4.51 -7.01
C PHE A 217 -4.92 3.46 -8.12
N ILE A 218 -5.50 3.69 -9.31
CA ILE A 218 -5.33 2.79 -10.46
C ILE A 218 -3.85 2.71 -10.84
N PHE A 219 -3.17 3.86 -10.94
CA PHE A 219 -1.74 3.90 -11.21
C PHE A 219 -0.93 3.12 -10.15
N TRP A 220 -1.25 3.30 -8.86
CA TRP A 220 -0.62 2.57 -7.77
C TRP A 220 -0.85 1.06 -7.86
N ILE A 221 -2.07 0.61 -8.14
CA ILE A 221 -2.41 -0.83 -8.29
C ILE A 221 -1.69 -1.44 -9.49
N VAL A 222 -1.67 -0.76 -10.65
CA VAL A 222 -0.96 -1.24 -11.85
C VAL A 222 0.54 -1.33 -11.57
N TYR A 223 1.10 -0.29 -10.96
CA TYR A 223 2.51 -0.26 -10.57
C TYR A 223 2.84 -1.40 -9.60
N LEU A 224 2.02 -1.60 -8.57
CA LEU A 224 2.19 -2.70 -7.62
C LEU A 224 2.11 -4.06 -8.31
N GLY A 225 1.13 -4.27 -9.18
CA GLY A 225 0.99 -5.50 -9.96
C GLY A 225 2.24 -5.83 -10.76
N ILE A 226 2.79 -4.85 -11.50
CA ILE A 226 4.03 -5.03 -12.26
C ILE A 226 5.23 -5.27 -11.32
N SER A 227 5.32 -4.50 -10.22
CA SER A 227 6.42 -4.62 -9.25
C SER A 227 6.38 -5.91 -8.42
N SER A 228 5.26 -6.63 -8.43
CA SER A 228 5.09 -7.89 -7.72
C SER A 228 5.69 -9.09 -8.46
N LEU A 229 5.97 -8.99 -9.76
CA LEU A 229 6.51 -10.10 -10.56
C LEU A 229 7.87 -10.60 -10.07
N PRO A 230 8.85 -9.72 -9.77
CA PRO A 230 10.13 -10.16 -9.23
C PRO A 230 9.95 -10.87 -7.88
N TRP A 231 9.05 -10.37 -7.04
CA TRP A 231 8.71 -11.01 -5.76
C TRP A 231 8.10 -12.40 -5.95
N ALA A 232 7.08 -12.51 -6.81
CA ALA A 232 6.44 -13.77 -7.14
C ALA A 232 7.43 -14.80 -7.69
N TYR A 233 8.41 -14.38 -8.50
CA TYR A 233 9.50 -15.25 -8.93
C TYR A 233 10.34 -15.73 -7.74
N THR A 234 10.84 -14.81 -6.91
CA THR A 234 11.72 -15.16 -5.77
C THR A 234 11.06 -16.01 -4.69
N THR A 235 9.75 -15.86 -4.48
CA THR A 235 9.00 -16.67 -3.49
C THR A 235 8.78 -18.11 -3.95
N ASN A 236 8.85 -18.38 -5.27
CA ASN A 236 8.70 -19.72 -5.82
C ASN A 236 10.04 -20.48 -5.94
N LEU A 237 11.18 -19.83 -5.65
CA LEU A 237 12.49 -20.49 -5.60
C LEU A 237 12.61 -21.41 -4.38
N SER A 238 13.24 -22.58 -4.54
CA SER A 238 13.46 -23.51 -3.43
C SER A 238 14.36 -22.89 -2.37
N VAL A 239 14.14 -23.20 -1.08
CA VAL A 239 14.82 -22.55 0.07
C VAL A 239 16.35 -22.52 -0.10
N ASP A 240 16.91 -23.57 -0.70
CA ASP A 240 18.35 -23.78 -0.91
C ASP A 240 18.93 -23.02 -2.12
N GLN A 241 18.09 -22.47 -3.00
CA GLN A 241 18.55 -21.66 -4.14
C GLN A 241 18.92 -20.24 -3.71
N ALA A 242 20.06 -19.77 -4.22
CA ALA A 242 20.48 -18.38 -4.08
C ALA A 242 19.50 -17.44 -4.82
N LEU A 243 19.24 -16.27 -4.23
CA LEU A 243 18.44 -15.23 -4.85
C LEU A 243 19.20 -14.61 -6.04
N PRO A 244 18.52 -14.29 -7.15
CA PRO A 244 19.16 -13.63 -8.28
C PRO A 244 19.78 -12.28 -7.91
N TRP A 245 20.80 -11.85 -8.65
CA TRP A 245 21.51 -10.58 -8.41
C TRP A 245 20.61 -9.34 -8.33
N TRP A 246 19.48 -9.35 -9.03
CA TRP A 246 18.52 -8.24 -9.08
C TRP A 246 17.57 -8.22 -7.88
N SER A 247 17.46 -9.31 -7.12
CA SER A 247 16.48 -9.46 -6.03
C SER A 247 16.54 -8.32 -5.00
N PRO A 248 17.72 -7.84 -4.56
CA PRO A 248 17.80 -6.69 -3.66
C PRO A 248 17.17 -5.40 -4.21
N PHE A 249 17.17 -5.21 -5.54
CA PHE A 249 16.59 -4.03 -6.17
C PHE A 249 15.06 -4.11 -6.28
N ALA A 250 14.46 -5.30 -6.16
CA ALA A 250 13.00 -5.46 -6.17
C ALA A 250 12.33 -4.70 -4.99
N GLY A 251 13.04 -4.58 -3.86
CA GLY A 251 12.59 -3.79 -2.70
C GLY A 251 12.47 -2.29 -2.98
N LEU A 252 13.22 -1.74 -3.95
CA LEU A 252 13.12 -0.32 -4.32
C LEU A 252 11.72 0.04 -4.82
N SER A 253 11.10 -0.88 -5.56
CA SER A 253 9.77 -0.68 -6.11
C SER A 253 8.71 -0.48 -5.02
N TRP A 254 8.84 -1.19 -3.89
CA TRP A 254 7.94 -1.01 -2.75
C TRP A 254 7.93 0.46 -2.28
N TRP A 255 9.10 1.02 -2.01
CA TRP A 255 9.25 2.41 -1.53
C TRP A 255 8.76 3.45 -2.54
N LEU A 256 8.99 3.21 -3.83
CA LEU A 256 8.44 4.07 -4.88
C LEU A 256 6.92 4.03 -4.91
N SER A 257 6.31 2.86 -4.73
CA SER A 257 4.85 2.72 -4.69
C SER A 257 4.22 3.55 -3.57
N LEU A 258 4.86 3.60 -2.40
CA LEU A 258 4.33 4.28 -1.21
C LEU A 258 4.28 5.81 -1.38
N ASN A 259 5.04 6.38 -2.32
CA ASN A 259 4.97 7.82 -2.61
C ASN A 259 3.73 8.21 -3.43
N ILE A 260 3.11 7.26 -4.14
CA ILE A 260 2.01 7.55 -5.07
C ILE A 260 0.77 8.05 -4.31
N LEU A 261 0.40 7.40 -3.20
CA LEU A 261 -0.79 7.75 -2.42
C LEU A 261 -0.69 9.13 -1.75
N PRO A 262 0.38 9.47 -0.99
CA PRO A 262 0.55 10.81 -0.42
C PRO A 262 0.47 11.93 -1.44
N VAL A 263 1.18 11.77 -2.57
CA VAL A 263 1.21 12.77 -3.65
C VAL A 263 -0.17 12.92 -4.27
N THR A 264 -0.84 11.81 -4.60
CA THR A 264 -2.18 11.85 -5.21
C THR A 264 -3.21 12.49 -4.29
N LEU A 265 -3.25 12.10 -3.01
CA LEU A 265 -4.17 12.68 -2.02
C LEU A 265 -3.93 14.17 -1.85
N THR A 266 -2.66 14.58 -1.78
CA THR A 266 -2.29 15.99 -1.64
C THR A 266 -2.67 16.81 -2.87
N ILE A 267 -2.46 16.27 -4.08
CA ILE A 267 -2.91 16.88 -5.33
C ILE A 267 -4.43 17.02 -5.33
N ALA A 268 -5.17 15.98 -4.96
CA ALA A 268 -6.63 16.01 -4.93
C ALA A 268 -7.20 17.05 -3.95
N VAL A 269 -6.51 17.30 -2.83
CA VAL A 269 -6.91 18.31 -1.84
C VAL A 269 -6.42 19.72 -2.20
N LEU A 270 -5.25 19.88 -2.81
CA LEU A 270 -4.69 21.22 -3.11
C LEU A 270 -5.15 21.78 -4.46
N ARG A 271 -5.32 20.95 -5.50
CA ARG A 271 -5.61 21.40 -6.88
C ARG A 271 -7.12 21.50 -7.16
N PHE A 272 -7.85 22.18 -6.29
CA PHE A 272 -9.29 22.45 -6.43
C PHE A 272 -9.72 23.29 -7.67
N ARG A 273 -8.88 23.55 -8.69
CA ARG A 273 -9.22 24.43 -9.84
C ARG A 273 -8.57 24.14 -11.21
N LEU A 274 -7.89 23.02 -11.44
CA LEU A 274 -7.37 22.71 -12.80
C LEU A 274 -8.43 21.99 -13.63
N PHE A 275 -9.33 22.77 -14.23
CA PHE A 275 -10.41 22.31 -15.12
C PHE A 275 -9.90 21.70 -16.44
N ASP A 276 -8.63 21.89 -16.81
CA ASP A 276 -8.14 21.55 -18.16
C ASP A 276 -7.50 20.14 -18.31
N ILE A 277 -7.38 19.35 -17.24
CA ILE A 277 -6.77 17.99 -17.32
C ILE A 277 -7.83 16.88 -17.52
N ASP A 278 -9.13 17.24 -17.53
CA ASP A 278 -10.24 16.28 -17.67
C ASP A 278 -10.14 15.41 -18.95
N LEU A 279 -9.52 15.90 -20.03
CA LEU A 279 -9.29 15.13 -21.26
C LEU A 279 -8.21 14.05 -21.08
N LEU A 280 -7.11 14.38 -20.39
CA LEU A 280 -6.03 13.43 -20.12
C LEU A 280 -6.51 12.33 -19.18
N ILE A 281 -7.25 12.69 -18.12
CA ILE A 281 -7.80 11.75 -17.14
C ILE A 281 -8.79 10.78 -17.77
N ARG A 282 -9.72 11.24 -18.64
CA ARG A 282 -10.67 10.31 -19.27
C ARG A 282 -9.96 9.24 -20.09
N ARG A 283 -8.93 9.63 -20.85
CA ARG A 283 -8.14 8.69 -21.65
C ARG A 283 -7.32 7.78 -20.76
N THR A 284 -6.54 8.30 -19.80
CA THR A 284 -5.72 7.47 -18.91
C THR A 284 -6.53 6.58 -17.97
N LEU A 285 -7.75 6.97 -17.59
CA LEU A 285 -8.61 6.14 -16.72
C LEU A 285 -9.24 5.00 -17.52
N VAL A 286 -9.68 5.23 -18.76
CA VAL A 286 -10.16 4.15 -19.64
C VAL A 286 -9.03 3.18 -19.96
N TYR A 287 -7.88 3.68 -20.42
CA TYR A 287 -6.72 2.83 -20.69
C TYR A 287 -6.20 2.17 -19.42
N GLY A 288 -6.16 2.87 -18.29
CA GLY A 288 -5.72 2.33 -17.01
C GLY A 288 -6.61 1.22 -16.50
N VAL A 289 -7.95 1.36 -16.56
CA VAL A 289 -8.88 0.28 -16.23
C VAL A 289 -8.73 -0.88 -17.19
N LEU A 290 -8.60 -0.62 -18.50
CA LEU A 290 -8.41 -1.67 -19.50
C LEU A 290 -7.11 -2.44 -19.25
N THR A 291 -6.00 -1.75 -19.00
CA THR A 291 -4.69 -2.33 -18.68
C THR A 291 -4.72 -3.07 -17.35
N THR A 292 -5.43 -2.54 -16.34
CA THR A 292 -5.58 -3.21 -15.04
C THR A 292 -6.39 -4.49 -15.18
N LEU A 293 -7.52 -4.44 -15.90
CA LEU A 293 -8.32 -5.64 -16.17
C LEU A 293 -7.53 -6.65 -16.99
N LEU A 294 -6.80 -6.20 -18.00
CA LEU A 294 -5.93 -7.06 -18.80
C LEU A 294 -4.84 -7.71 -17.93
N ALA A 295 -4.20 -6.95 -17.05
CA ALA A 295 -3.22 -7.45 -16.11
C ALA A 295 -3.84 -8.45 -15.12
N ILE A 296 -5.00 -8.14 -14.53
CA ILE A 296 -5.73 -9.06 -13.63
C ILE A 296 -6.08 -10.35 -14.35
N ILE A 297 -6.58 -10.27 -15.59
CA ILE A 297 -6.93 -11.44 -16.39
C ILE A 297 -5.67 -12.24 -16.73
N TYR A 298 -4.60 -11.58 -17.18
CA TYR A 298 -3.34 -12.22 -17.53
C TYR A 298 -2.66 -12.90 -16.34
N TYR A 299 -2.53 -12.20 -15.21
CA TYR A 299 -1.94 -12.76 -14.00
C TYR A 299 -2.86 -13.76 -13.32
N GLY A 300 -4.18 -13.53 -13.32
CA GLY A 300 -5.16 -14.50 -12.88
C GLY A 300 -5.06 -15.78 -13.69
N PHE A 301 -4.87 -15.69 -15.00
CA PHE A 301 -4.64 -16.83 -15.88
C PHE A 301 -3.31 -17.55 -15.58
N ILE A 302 -2.21 -16.82 -15.40
CA ILE A 302 -0.92 -17.41 -14.99
C ILE A 302 -1.04 -18.11 -13.63
N TYR A 303 -1.70 -17.48 -12.67
CA TYR A 303 -1.86 -18.05 -11.34
C TYR A 303 -2.76 -19.28 -11.38
N LEU A 304 -3.89 -19.22 -12.08
CA LEU A 304 -4.81 -20.36 -12.23
C LEU A 304 -4.14 -21.53 -12.94
N THR A 305 -3.38 -21.27 -14.01
CA THR A 305 -2.61 -22.31 -14.70
C THR A 305 -1.51 -22.88 -13.82
N SER A 306 -0.84 -22.06 -13.00
CA SER A 306 0.16 -22.55 -12.04
C SER A 306 -0.46 -23.41 -10.93
N ALA A 307 -1.62 -23.02 -10.40
CA ALA A 307 -2.35 -23.75 -9.37
C ALA A 307 -2.93 -25.06 -9.89
N LEU A 308 -3.59 -25.03 -11.05
CA LEU A 308 -4.11 -26.23 -11.73
C LEU A 308 -2.97 -27.19 -12.10
N ARG A 309 -1.84 -26.67 -12.59
CA ARG A 309 -0.66 -27.48 -12.88
C ARG A 309 -0.13 -28.18 -11.63
N ASN A 310 -0.01 -27.48 -10.50
CA ASN A 310 0.46 -28.07 -9.25
C ASN A 310 -0.46 -29.19 -8.76
N ILE A 311 -1.79 -28.99 -8.87
CA ILE A 311 -2.79 -29.99 -8.49
C ILE A 311 -2.71 -31.22 -9.40
N VAL A 312 -2.64 -31.03 -10.72
CA VAL A 312 -2.62 -32.13 -11.70
C VAL A 312 -1.29 -32.91 -11.66
N PHE A 313 -0.15 -32.24 -11.52
CA PHE A 313 1.13 -32.94 -11.45
C PHE A 313 1.36 -33.67 -10.13
N GLN A 314 0.92 -33.12 -8.99
CA GLN A 314 0.94 -33.84 -7.72
C GLN A 314 0.06 -35.08 -7.74
N SER A 315 -1.10 -35.02 -8.41
CA SER A 315 -2.05 -36.15 -8.48
C SER A 315 -1.66 -37.23 -9.50
N VAL A 316 -0.90 -36.90 -10.56
CA VAL A 316 -0.58 -37.86 -11.64
C VAL A 316 0.85 -38.40 -11.57
N ILE A 317 1.85 -37.60 -11.16
CA ILE A 317 3.28 -37.95 -11.28
C ILE A 317 4.01 -37.97 -9.93
N GLY A 318 3.41 -37.41 -8.87
CA GLY A 318 3.98 -37.44 -7.51
C GLY A 318 5.28 -36.65 -7.34
N GLN A 319 5.68 -35.87 -8.36
CA GLN A 319 6.90 -35.05 -8.40
C GLN A 319 6.59 -33.68 -9.05
N PRO A 320 7.18 -32.56 -8.60
CA PRO A 320 7.09 -31.27 -9.28
C PRO A 320 7.87 -31.29 -10.62
N LEU A 321 7.34 -30.62 -11.66
CA LEU A 321 7.97 -30.51 -12.98
C LEU A 321 9.30 -29.70 -12.96
N PRO A 322 10.27 -30.03 -13.83
CA PRO A 322 11.40 -29.17 -14.13
C PRO A 322 10.97 -27.85 -14.84
N GLU A 323 11.75 -26.78 -14.60
CA GLU A 323 11.51 -25.37 -15.02
C GLU A 323 11.18 -25.19 -16.52
N VAL A 324 11.58 -26.14 -17.37
CA VAL A 324 11.35 -26.16 -18.82
C VAL A 324 9.86 -26.14 -19.19
N GLY A 325 8.98 -26.70 -18.34
CA GLY A 325 7.53 -26.69 -18.59
C GLY A 325 6.89 -25.30 -18.59
N ILE A 326 7.48 -24.35 -17.85
CA ILE A 326 7.01 -22.95 -17.79
C ILE A 326 7.34 -22.23 -19.09
N VAL A 327 8.53 -22.48 -19.64
CA VAL A 327 8.97 -21.89 -20.92
C VAL A 327 8.06 -22.36 -22.06
N ILE A 328 7.74 -23.66 -22.10
CA ILE A 328 6.88 -24.24 -23.15
C ILE A 328 5.45 -23.70 -23.06
N SER A 329 4.87 -23.63 -21.86
CA SER A 329 3.50 -23.11 -21.69
C SER A 329 3.39 -21.61 -21.99
N THR A 330 4.44 -20.83 -21.69
CA THR A 330 4.51 -19.41 -22.06
C THR A 330 4.68 -19.23 -23.57
N LEU A 331 5.50 -20.06 -24.22
CA LEU A 331 5.67 -20.07 -25.68
C LEU A 331 4.38 -20.47 -26.42
N VAL A 332 3.64 -21.45 -25.91
CA VAL A 332 2.34 -21.86 -26.47
C VAL A 332 1.30 -20.76 -26.30
N GLY A 333 1.26 -20.09 -25.13
CA GLY A 333 0.43 -18.90 -24.92
C GLY A 333 0.78 -17.79 -25.91
N ALA A 334 2.06 -17.46 -26.05
CA ALA A 334 2.52 -16.44 -27.01
C ALA A 334 2.19 -16.81 -28.46
N ALA A 335 2.30 -18.08 -28.84
CA ALA A 335 1.95 -18.57 -30.18
C ALA A 335 0.45 -18.51 -30.48
N LEU A 336 -0.42 -18.68 -29.47
CA LEU A 336 -1.88 -18.59 -29.61
C LEU A 336 -2.40 -17.15 -29.72
N PHE A 337 -1.63 -16.17 -29.26
CA PHE A 337 -2.00 -14.74 -29.29
C PHE A 337 -1.31 -13.94 -30.40
N ASN A 338 -0.47 -14.58 -31.22
CA ASN A 338 -0.03 -14.00 -32.50
C ASN A 338 -1.07 -14.36 -33.58
N PRO A 339 -1.67 -13.37 -34.27
CA PRO A 339 -2.66 -13.62 -35.32
C PRO A 339 -2.06 -14.30 -36.55
#